data_AF-A0A959EGD5-F1
#
_entry.id   AF-A0A959EGD5-F1
#
_cell.length_a   1.000
_cell.length_b   1.000
_cell.length_c   1.000
_cell.angle_alpha   90.00
_cell.angle_beta   90.00
_cell.angle_gamma   90.00
#
_symmetry.space_group_name_H-M   'P 1'
#
loop_
_entity.id
_entity.type
_entity.pdbx_description
1 polymer ?
#
loop_
_entity_poly.entity_id
_entity_poly.type
_entity_poly.pdbx_seq_one_letter_code
_entity_poly.pdbx_strand_id
1 'polypeptide(L)'
;MEPQHPAGKGWAYSDTNYLLLGMLLEKISGKAYYALLQEQILGPLGLQHTFPSDKPDLPGLTQGYIGSNNILGFPRNKTVENGRYAINPQFEWTGGGLVTNAEDLAKWMFSLQKGQVLGHRMLQEMRLPVSFRSGRPAESGYGLGCFVWQVGEGLHYGHEGLMPGHVTSVEYAADEGLAISIQANTDEGFTSKLHGYILELKTIVKEHLDALERAAILDNFHRQEACWNQGDIDCYMKAYHPSDSIRTVSRQGVTFGYEAIRQQYEANWPPERMGQLHFDQMLLERISDDAYSVIGRFNLQFPEREEPAQGWFSVLMRRIDGAWYMVSDHSS
;
A
#
# COMPACT_ATOMS: atom_id res chain seq x y z
N MET A 1 -36.49 -22.43 -3.67
CA MET A 1 -35.29 -23.21 -4.02
C MET A 1 -34.84 -23.95 -2.78
N GLU A 2 -34.41 -25.19 -2.93
CA GLU A 2 -33.76 -25.94 -1.84
C GLU A 2 -32.30 -25.46 -1.67
N PRO A 3 -31.72 -25.54 -0.46
CA PRO A 3 -30.30 -25.28 -0.24
C PRO A 3 -29.42 -26.22 -1.09
N GLN A 4 -28.32 -25.72 -1.65
CA GLN A 4 -27.42 -26.51 -2.49
C GLN A 4 -26.69 -27.62 -1.72
N HIS A 5 -26.55 -27.48 -0.41
CA HIS A 5 -25.92 -28.46 0.49
C HIS A 5 -26.43 -28.27 1.92
N PRO A 6 -26.29 -29.27 2.81
CA PRO A 6 -26.53 -29.08 4.23
C PRO A 6 -25.61 -27.99 4.84
N ALA A 7 -26.06 -27.38 5.93
CA ALA A 7 -25.32 -26.33 6.62
C ALA A 7 -23.90 -26.80 7.01
N GLY A 8 -22.88 -26.05 6.61
CA GLY A 8 -21.46 -26.35 6.89
C GLY A 8 -20.89 -27.58 6.17
N LYS A 9 -21.59 -28.13 5.17
CA LYS A 9 -21.15 -29.33 4.42
C LYS A 9 -20.71 -29.04 2.98
N GLY A 10 -20.62 -27.77 2.59
CA GLY A 10 -20.18 -27.33 1.27
C GLY A 10 -19.97 -25.81 1.25
N TRP A 11 -19.62 -25.29 0.08
CA TRP A 11 -19.50 -23.86 -0.18
C TRP A 11 -20.23 -23.50 -1.45
N ALA A 12 -21.05 -22.45 -1.40
CA ALA A 12 -21.68 -21.82 -2.54
C ALA A 12 -21.87 -20.33 -2.24
N TYR A 13 -21.49 -19.47 -3.18
CA TYR A 13 -21.74 -18.04 -3.06
C TYR A 13 -23.25 -17.75 -3.13
N SER A 14 -23.74 -16.88 -2.24
CA SER A 14 -25.16 -16.49 -2.23
C SER A 14 -25.35 -15.12 -1.59
N ASP A 15 -25.84 -14.17 -2.36
CA ASP A 15 -26.17 -12.82 -1.86
C ASP A 15 -27.25 -12.85 -0.77
N THR A 16 -28.14 -13.85 -0.81
CA THR A 16 -29.15 -14.10 0.24
C THR A 16 -28.53 -14.15 1.64
N ASN A 17 -27.31 -14.69 1.79
CA ASN A 17 -26.62 -14.72 3.08
C ASN A 17 -26.34 -13.31 3.59
N TYR A 18 -25.93 -12.39 2.71
CA TYR A 18 -25.66 -11.00 3.06
C TYR A 18 -26.94 -10.20 3.31
N LEU A 19 -28.03 -10.49 2.59
CA LEU A 19 -29.35 -9.93 2.87
C LEU A 19 -29.82 -10.32 4.30
N LEU A 20 -29.66 -11.58 4.69
CA LEU A 20 -29.99 -12.05 6.04
C LEU A 20 -29.12 -11.37 7.12
N LEU A 21 -27.82 -11.17 6.85
CA LEU A 21 -26.93 -10.42 7.74
C LEU A 21 -27.39 -8.96 7.89
N GLY A 22 -27.82 -8.31 6.82
CA GLY A 22 -28.42 -6.98 6.85
C GLY A 22 -29.63 -6.91 7.78
N MET A 23 -30.56 -7.85 7.64
CA MET A 23 -31.75 -7.94 8.51
C MET A 23 -31.36 -8.12 9.99
N LEU A 24 -30.34 -8.94 10.26
CA LEU A 24 -29.85 -9.16 11.62
C LEU A 24 -29.21 -7.89 12.21
N LEU A 25 -28.40 -7.17 11.42
CA LEU A 25 -27.79 -5.91 11.81
C LEU A 25 -28.84 -4.87 12.19
N GLU A 26 -29.88 -4.69 11.36
CA GLU A 26 -30.97 -3.75 11.66
C GLU A 26 -31.76 -4.19 12.90
N LYS A 27 -32.01 -5.49 13.05
CA LYS A 27 -32.75 -6.03 14.20
C LYS A 27 -32.03 -5.82 15.52
N ILE A 28 -30.70 -6.03 15.54
CA ILE A 28 -29.89 -5.90 16.75
C ILE A 28 -29.65 -4.44 17.11
N SER A 29 -29.36 -3.60 16.11
CA SER A 29 -29.01 -2.20 16.33
C SER A 29 -30.20 -1.25 16.46
N GLY A 30 -31.36 -1.63 15.91
CA GLY A 30 -32.53 -0.74 15.79
C GLY A 30 -32.35 0.39 14.76
N LYS A 31 -31.31 0.35 13.94
CA LYS A 31 -31.00 1.37 12.91
C LYS A 31 -31.05 0.75 11.52
N ALA A 32 -31.39 1.55 10.51
CA ALA A 32 -31.30 1.14 9.11
C ALA A 32 -29.84 0.85 8.71
N TYR A 33 -29.61 -0.16 7.87
CA TYR A 33 -28.27 -0.62 7.48
C TYR A 33 -27.40 0.51 6.93
N TYR A 34 -27.90 1.30 5.97
CA TYR A 34 -27.10 2.37 5.37
C TYR A 34 -26.77 3.49 6.38
N ALA A 35 -27.63 3.71 7.38
CA ALA A 35 -27.33 4.65 8.46
C ALA A 35 -26.21 4.13 9.38
N LEU A 36 -26.23 2.82 9.71
CA LEU A 36 -25.14 2.18 10.44
C LEU A 36 -23.83 2.22 9.67
N LEU A 37 -23.88 1.91 8.38
CA LEU A 37 -22.71 1.90 7.52
C LEU A 37 -22.08 3.30 7.44
N GLN A 38 -22.90 4.34 7.30
CA GLN A 38 -22.44 5.73 7.32
C GLN A 38 -21.79 6.11 8.66
N GLU A 39 -22.42 5.74 9.78
CA GLU A 39 -21.96 6.08 11.13
C GLU A 39 -20.66 5.36 11.52
N GLN A 40 -20.54 4.08 11.18
CA GLN A 40 -19.45 3.24 11.69
C GLN A 40 -18.28 3.08 10.71
N ILE A 41 -18.49 3.26 9.41
CA ILE A 41 -17.48 2.98 8.40
C ILE A 41 -17.25 4.17 7.47
N LEU A 42 -18.25 4.59 6.69
CA LEU A 42 -18.03 5.55 5.61
C LEU A 42 -17.64 6.93 6.14
N GLY A 43 -18.35 7.42 7.16
CA GLY A 43 -18.08 8.70 7.81
C GLY A 43 -16.69 8.74 8.47
N PRO A 44 -16.37 7.83 9.40
CA PRO A 44 -15.08 7.80 10.08
C PRO A 44 -13.86 7.65 9.15
N LEU A 45 -14.02 6.92 8.04
CA LEU A 45 -12.95 6.74 7.04
C LEU A 45 -12.93 7.83 5.95
N GLY A 46 -13.91 8.75 5.95
CA GLY A 46 -14.01 9.81 4.95
C GLY A 46 -14.23 9.31 3.53
N LEU A 47 -14.99 8.22 3.35
CA LEU A 47 -15.30 7.62 2.04
C LEU A 47 -16.45 8.39 1.37
N GLN A 48 -16.14 9.55 0.79
CA GLN A 48 -17.11 10.53 0.31
C GLN A 48 -17.80 10.16 -1.01
N HIS A 49 -17.23 9.23 -1.78
CA HIS A 49 -17.77 8.75 -3.05
C HIS A 49 -18.44 7.38 -2.90
N THR A 50 -18.52 6.84 -1.69
CA THR A 50 -19.23 5.60 -1.39
C THR A 50 -20.61 5.91 -0.82
N PHE A 51 -21.68 5.46 -1.48
CA PHE A 51 -23.05 5.74 -1.06
C PHE A 51 -24.05 4.64 -1.49
N PRO A 52 -25.25 4.59 -0.87
CA PRO A 52 -26.27 3.58 -1.19
C PRO A 52 -26.70 3.60 -2.66
N SER A 53 -26.87 2.42 -3.27
CA SER A 53 -27.48 2.25 -4.60
C SER A 53 -28.97 1.89 -4.51
N ASP A 54 -29.71 2.52 -3.61
CA ASP A 54 -31.11 2.21 -3.28
C ASP A 54 -32.14 2.89 -4.21
N LYS A 55 -31.67 3.60 -5.24
CA LYS A 55 -32.50 4.31 -6.21
C LYS A 55 -31.78 4.46 -7.55
N PRO A 56 -32.49 4.70 -8.66
CA PRO A 56 -31.87 4.90 -9.98
C PRO A 56 -31.05 6.20 -10.13
N ASP A 57 -31.24 7.15 -9.22
CA ASP A 57 -30.51 8.42 -9.21
C ASP A 57 -29.17 8.22 -8.49
N LEU A 58 -28.12 7.99 -9.29
CA LEU A 58 -26.76 7.69 -8.84
C LEU A 58 -25.81 8.76 -9.38
N PRO A 59 -25.61 9.88 -8.66
CA PRO A 59 -24.78 10.98 -9.13
C PRO A 59 -23.36 10.56 -9.45
N GLY A 60 -22.83 11.01 -10.59
CA GLY A 60 -21.46 10.71 -11.00
C GLY A 60 -21.22 9.29 -11.49
N LEU A 61 -22.26 8.46 -11.64
CA LEU A 61 -22.10 7.10 -12.14
C LEU A 61 -21.64 7.09 -13.61
N THR A 62 -20.54 6.37 -13.86
CA THR A 62 -20.02 6.11 -15.21
C THR A 62 -20.97 5.20 -16.00
N GLN A 63 -21.08 5.44 -17.31
CA GLN A 63 -21.82 4.52 -18.19
C GLN A 63 -21.15 3.14 -18.22
N GLY A 64 -21.91 2.10 -17.91
CA GLY A 64 -21.48 0.70 -18.03
C GLY A 64 -21.94 0.09 -19.35
N TYR A 65 -21.11 -0.78 -19.93
CA TYR A 65 -21.34 -1.45 -21.20
C TYR A 65 -21.47 -2.95 -20.97
N ILE A 66 -22.63 -3.49 -21.30
CA ILE A 66 -22.95 -4.89 -21.03
C ILE A 66 -22.57 -5.72 -22.25
N GLY A 67 -21.91 -6.85 -22.03
CA GLY A 67 -21.63 -7.83 -23.07
C GLY A 67 -22.89 -8.52 -23.59
N SER A 68 -22.69 -9.68 -24.20
CA SER A 68 -23.79 -10.46 -24.80
C SER A 68 -24.85 -10.95 -23.80
N ASN A 69 -24.54 -11.04 -22.50
CA ASN A 69 -25.42 -11.62 -21.48
C ASN A 69 -26.09 -10.56 -20.57
N ASN A 70 -27.09 -9.87 -21.11
CA ASN A 70 -27.83 -8.81 -20.42
C ASN A 70 -28.97 -9.37 -19.52
N ILE A 71 -28.59 -10.02 -18.43
CA ILE A 71 -29.50 -10.75 -17.53
C ILE A 71 -30.54 -9.88 -16.82
N LEU A 72 -30.26 -8.58 -16.63
CA LEU A 72 -31.15 -7.65 -15.96
C LEU A 72 -31.98 -6.79 -16.95
N GLY A 73 -31.86 -7.05 -18.26
CA GLY A 73 -32.72 -6.43 -19.28
C GLY A 73 -32.46 -4.95 -19.52
N PHE A 74 -31.21 -4.49 -19.38
CA PHE A 74 -30.82 -3.11 -19.61
C PHE A 74 -31.05 -2.66 -21.07
N PRO A 75 -31.46 -1.41 -21.33
CA PRO A 75 -31.68 -0.92 -22.68
C PRO A 75 -30.35 -0.78 -23.43
N ARG A 76 -30.28 -1.29 -24.66
CA ARG A 76 -29.14 -1.14 -25.58
C ARG A 76 -27.79 -1.56 -24.97
N ASN A 77 -27.81 -2.54 -24.07
CA ASN A 77 -26.64 -3.02 -23.34
C ASN A 77 -25.87 -1.90 -22.61
N LYS A 78 -26.61 -0.92 -22.06
CA LYS A 78 -26.07 0.21 -21.33
C LYS A 78 -26.77 0.36 -20.00
N THR A 79 -26.00 0.69 -18.97
CA THR A 79 -26.54 0.74 -17.60
C THR A 79 -27.20 2.07 -17.26
N VAL A 80 -26.84 3.13 -17.96
CA VAL A 80 -27.35 4.50 -17.77
C VAL A 80 -28.15 4.93 -18.99
N GLU A 81 -29.37 5.41 -18.75
CA GLU A 81 -30.25 6.03 -19.74
C GLU A 81 -30.77 7.37 -19.20
N ASN A 82 -30.67 8.43 -20.02
CA ASN A 82 -31.10 9.78 -19.63
C ASN A 82 -30.52 10.29 -18.29
N GLY A 83 -29.24 9.96 -18.03
CA GLY A 83 -28.53 10.38 -16.82
C GLY A 83 -28.91 9.61 -15.55
N ARG A 84 -29.67 8.52 -15.65
CA ARG A 84 -30.10 7.69 -14.52
C ARG A 84 -29.75 6.24 -14.79
N TYR A 85 -29.54 5.46 -13.73
CA TYR A 85 -29.45 4.02 -13.85
C TYR A 85 -30.75 3.48 -14.44
N ALA A 86 -30.67 2.59 -15.44
CA ALA A 86 -31.85 2.17 -16.19
C ALA A 86 -32.79 1.25 -15.39
N ILE A 87 -32.31 0.70 -14.27
CA ILE A 87 -33.10 -0.08 -13.31
C ILE A 87 -32.99 0.52 -11.91
N ASN A 88 -33.83 0.06 -10.97
CA ASN A 88 -33.64 0.37 -9.56
C ASN A 88 -32.73 -0.70 -8.91
N PRO A 89 -31.50 -0.36 -8.47
CA PRO A 89 -30.55 -1.33 -7.91
C PRO A 89 -30.85 -1.73 -6.46
N GLN A 90 -31.92 -1.22 -5.83
CA GLN A 90 -32.23 -1.47 -4.42
C GLN A 90 -32.32 -2.95 -4.01
N PHE A 91 -32.54 -3.86 -4.97
CA PHE A 91 -32.62 -5.30 -4.68
C PHE A 91 -31.29 -5.90 -4.22
N GLU A 92 -30.17 -5.25 -4.55
CA GLU A 92 -28.82 -5.66 -4.11
C GLU A 92 -28.60 -5.42 -2.61
N TRP A 93 -29.17 -4.34 -2.06
CA TRP A 93 -29.10 -3.96 -0.64
C TRP A 93 -27.74 -4.26 0.04
N THR A 94 -27.68 -5.23 0.97
CA THR A 94 -26.44 -5.59 1.67
C THR A 94 -25.56 -6.61 0.93
N GLY A 95 -26.02 -7.19 -0.18
CA GLY A 95 -25.25 -8.10 -1.04
C GLY A 95 -24.33 -7.38 -2.04
N GLY A 96 -24.73 -6.19 -2.49
CA GLY A 96 -23.95 -5.39 -3.45
C GLY A 96 -24.42 -3.93 -3.60
N GLY A 97 -25.26 -3.43 -2.69
CA GLY A 97 -26.02 -2.21 -2.86
C GLY A 97 -25.27 -0.91 -2.56
N LEU A 98 -24.04 -0.77 -3.05
CA LEU A 98 -23.23 0.45 -2.93
C LEU A 98 -22.71 0.90 -4.29
N VAL A 99 -22.67 2.22 -4.49
CA VAL A 99 -21.83 2.87 -5.50
C VAL A 99 -20.55 3.34 -4.81
N THR A 100 -19.42 3.24 -5.50
CA THR A 100 -18.12 3.68 -5.01
C THR A 100 -17.15 3.92 -6.18
N ASN A 101 -16.02 4.58 -5.90
CA ASN A 101 -14.89 4.68 -6.81
C ASN A 101 -13.69 3.82 -6.32
N ALA A 102 -12.67 3.70 -7.17
CA ALA A 102 -11.47 2.92 -6.88
C ALA A 102 -10.66 3.49 -5.71
N GLU A 103 -10.65 4.82 -5.53
CA GLU A 103 -9.91 5.49 -4.45
C GLU A 103 -10.48 5.13 -3.07
N ASP A 104 -11.80 5.29 -2.89
CA ASP A 104 -12.45 4.98 -1.62
C ASP A 104 -12.44 3.48 -1.33
N LEU A 105 -12.52 2.62 -2.37
CA LEU A 105 -12.33 1.17 -2.21
C LEU A 105 -10.92 0.81 -1.74
N ALA A 106 -9.88 1.42 -2.34
CA ALA A 106 -8.51 1.18 -1.91
C ALA A 106 -8.27 1.68 -0.48
N LYS A 107 -8.81 2.85 -0.11
CA LYS A 107 -8.78 3.37 1.27
C LYS A 107 -9.51 2.44 2.25
N TRP A 108 -10.71 1.98 1.90
CA TRP A 108 -11.47 1.01 2.69
C TRP A 108 -10.65 -0.24 2.94
N MET A 109 -10.14 -0.86 1.87
CA MET A 109 -9.39 -2.10 1.95
C MET A 109 -8.11 -1.93 2.77
N PHE A 110 -7.37 -0.84 2.56
CA PHE A 110 -6.19 -0.53 3.36
C PHE A 110 -6.54 -0.39 4.85
N SER A 111 -7.54 0.42 5.18
CA SER A 111 -7.95 0.70 6.57
C SER A 111 -8.44 -0.56 7.29
N LEU A 112 -9.24 -1.38 6.61
CA LEU A 112 -9.70 -2.68 7.11
C LEU A 112 -8.52 -3.60 7.42
N GLN A 113 -7.61 -3.78 6.47
CA GLN A 113 -6.54 -4.77 6.57
C GLN A 113 -5.40 -4.33 7.52
N LYS A 114 -5.30 -3.02 7.79
CA LYS A 114 -4.44 -2.44 8.83
C LYS A 114 -5.08 -2.47 10.23
N GLY A 115 -6.29 -3.02 10.38
CA GLY A 115 -6.95 -3.19 11.67
C GLY A 115 -7.54 -1.90 12.26
N GLN A 116 -7.82 -0.90 11.42
CA GLN A 116 -8.44 0.36 11.87
C GLN A 116 -9.96 0.24 12.03
N VAL A 117 -10.56 -0.78 11.39
CA VAL A 117 -12.01 -1.03 11.41
C VAL A 117 -12.36 -2.21 12.32
N LEU A 118 -11.60 -3.30 12.21
CA LEU A 118 -11.79 -4.52 12.99
C LEU A 118 -10.60 -4.71 13.93
N GLY A 119 -10.89 -5.10 15.18
CA GLY A 119 -9.86 -5.54 16.11
C GLY A 119 -9.10 -6.76 15.58
N HIS A 120 -7.84 -6.93 16.00
CA HIS A 120 -6.92 -7.93 15.45
C HIS A 120 -7.51 -9.35 15.36
N ARG A 121 -8.21 -9.80 16.40
CA ARG A 121 -8.87 -11.11 16.44
C ARG A 121 -9.97 -11.25 15.38
N MET A 122 -10.85 -10.26 15.26
CA MET A 122 -11.94 -10.31 14.26
C MET A 122 -11.38 -10.26 12.84
N LEU A 123 -10.32 -9.50 12.61
CA LEU A 123 -9.64 -9.45 11.32
C LEU A 123 -8.99 -10.79 10.96
N GLN A 124 -8.42 -11.49 11.92
CA GLN A 124 -7.93 -12.87 11.71
C GLN A 124 -9.09 -13.81 11.37
N GLU A 125 -10.19 -13.78 12.14
CA GLU A 125 -11.37 -14.61 11.89
C GLU A 125 -11.98 -14.34 10.51
N MET A 126 -12.05 -13.07 10.07
CA MET A 126 -12.50 -12.68 8.73
C MET A 126 -11.68 -13.33 7.61
N ARG A 127 -10.38 -13.51 7.84
CA ARG A 127 -9.41 -14.03 6.86
C ARG A 127 -9.27 -15.55 6.88
N LEU A 128 -9.93 -16.28 7.78
CA LEU A 128 -9.87 -17.74 7.81
C LEU A 128 -10.67 -18.32 6.65
N PRO A 129 -10.04 -18.86 5.58
CA PRO A 129 -10.76 -19.24 4.39
C PRO A 129 -11.24 -20.69 4.46
N VAL A 130 -12.34 -20.94 3.78
CA VAL A 130 -12.76 -22.28 3.38
C VAL A 130 -12.59 -22.49 1.88
N SER A 131 -12.25 -23.71 1.48
CA SER A 131 -12.13 -24.09 0.07
C SER A 131 -13.47 -24.00 -0.65
N PHE A 132 -13.48 -23.40 -1.85
CA PHE A 132 -14.65 -23.38 -2.74
C PHE A 132 -15.17 -24.76 -3.11
N ARG A 133 -14.33 -25.80 -3.05
CA ARG A 133 -14.71 -27.17 -3.43
C ARG A 133 -15.32 -27.97 -2.29
N SER A 134 -14.77 -27.82 -1.08
CA SER A 134 -15.11 -28.70 0.04
C SER A 134 -15.84 -27.99 1.18
N GLY A 135 -15.80 -26.64 1.24
CA GLY A 135 -16.29 -25.86 2.37
C GLY A 135 -15.52 -26.11 3.68
N ARG A 136 -14.33 -26.74 3.61
CA ARG A 136 -13.47 -27.00 4.76
C ARG A 136 -12.34 -25.98 4.84
N PRO A 137 -11.72 -25.78 6.02
CA PRO A 137 -10.56 -24.91 6.18
C PRO A 137 -9.49 -25.18 5.13
N ALA A 138 -8.93 -24.11 4.58
CA ALA A 138 -7.90 -24.12 3.55
C ALA A 138 -6.93 -22.95 3.75
N GLU A 139 -5.88 -22.89 2.93
CA GLU A 139 -4.93 -21.76 2.92
C GLU A 139 -5.44 -20.59 2.07
N SER A 140 -6.29 -20.89 1.08
CA SER A 140 -6.95 -19.91 0.21
C SER A 140 -8.40 -20.31 -0.03
N GLY A 141 -9.23 -19.33 -0.40
CA GLY A 141 -10.66 -19.53 -0.61
C GLY A 141 -11.47 -18.33 -0.15
N TYR A 142 -12.53 -18.59 0.60
CA TYR A 142 -13.45 -17.56 1.07
C TYR A 142 -13.55 -17.55 2.59
N GLY A 143 -13.24 -16.41 3.20
CA GLY A 143 -13.48 -16.13 4.61
C GLY A 143 -14.85 -15.48 4.84
N LEU A 144 -14.94 -14.58 5.83
CA LEU A 144 -16.17 -13.85 6.13
C LEU A 144 -16.27 -12.60 5.25
N GLY A 145 -16.85 -12.71 4.06
CA GLY A 145 -16.92 -11.58 3.10
C GLY A 145 -15.57 -11.16 2.54
N CYS A 146 -14.60 -12.07 2.53
CA CYS A 146 -13.23 -11.81 2.11
C CYS A 146 -12.74 -13.00 1.29
N PHE A 147 -12.37 -12.76 0.04
CA PHE A 147 -11.53 -13.71 -0.68
C PHE A 147 -10.11 -13.69 -0.10
N VAL A 148 -9.50 -14.88 -0.08
CA VAL A 148 -8.10 -15.10 0.28
C VAL A 148 -7.45 -15.80 -0.89
N TRP A 149 -6.57 -15.10 -1.59
CA TRP A 149 -5.86 -15.63 -2.75
C TRP A 149 -4.40 -15.86 -2.42
N GLN A 150 -3.88 -17.02 -2.84
CA GLN A 150 -2.45 -17.30 -2.83
C GLN A 150 -1.83 -16.71 -4.11
N VAL A 151 -0.88 -15.79 -3.96
CA VAL A 151 -0.21 -15.09 -5.06
C VAL A 151 1.30 -15.22 -4.88
N GLY A 152 1.92 -16.15 -5.62
CA GLY A 152 3.30 -16.55 -5.35
C GLY A 152 3.41 -17.16 -3.94
N GLU A 153 4.33 -16.66 -3.13
CA GLU A 153 4.47 -17.06 -1.71
C GLU A 153 3.59 -16.22 -0.76
N GLY A 154 3.04 -15.11 -1.24
CA GLY A 154 2.24 -14.17 -0.45
C GLY A 154 0.74 -14.40 -0.51
N LEU A 155 0.02 -13.74 0.41
CA LEU A 155 -1.44 -13.74 0.45
C LEU A 155 -2.01 -12.38 0.05
N HIS A 156 -3.08 -12.43 -0.74
CA HIS A 156 -3.91 -11.28 -1.06
C HIS A 156 -5.29 -11.43 -0.42
N TYR A 157 -5.80 -10.37 0.18
CA TYR A 157 -7.13 -10.32 0.80
C TYR A 157 -8.02 -9.34 0.07
N GLY A 158 -9.26 -9.69 -0.27
CA GLY A 158 -10.08 -8.74 -0.98
C GLY A 158 -11.47 -9.20 -1.39
N HIS A 159 -12.03 -8.50 -2.38
CA HIS A 159 -13.29 -8.90 -3.00
C HIS A 159 -13.40 -8.50 -4.46
N GLU A 160 -14.17 -9.28 -5.20
CA GLU A 160 -14.58 -8.98 -6.58
C GLU A 160 -16.04 -8.52 -6.61
N GLY A 161 -16.40 -7.67 -7.57
CA GLY A 161 -17.75 -7.18 -7.75
C GLY A 161 -18.18 -7.30 -9.21
N LEU A 162 -19.39 -7.80 -9.43
CA LEU A 162 -20.00 -7.90 -10.74
C LEU A 162 -21.41 -7.31 -10.68
N MET A 163 -21.61 -6.19 -11.35
CA MET A 163 -22.92 -5.69 -11.75
C MET A 163 -22.90 -5.63 -13.28
N PRO A 164 -24.00 -5.89 -14.01
CA PRO A 164 -23.95 -5.83 -15.47
C PRO A 164 -23.32 -4.52 -15.96
N GLY A 165 -22.33 -4.64 -16.83
CA GLY A 165 -21.54 -3.53 -17.37
C GLY A 165 -20.56 -2.85 -16.39
N HIS A 166 -20.33 -3.40 -15.20
CA HIS A 166 -19.39 -2.89 -14.21
C HIS A 166 -18.71 -4.05 -13.45
N VAL A 167 -17.40 -4.19 -13.61
CA VAL A 167 -16.60 -5.17 -12.88
C VAL A 167 -15.60 -4.46 -11.99
N THR A 168 -15.48 -4.91 -10.75
CA THR A 168 -14.56 -4.35 -9.76
C THR A 168 -13.71 -5.46 -9.16
N SER A 169 -12.46 -5.17 -8.87
CA SER A 169 -11.65 -5.94 -7.92
C SER A 169 -10.97 -4.98 -6.95
N VAL A 170 -10.88 -5.38 -5.70
CA VAL A 170 -10.07 -4.71 -4.69
C VAL A 170 -9.32 -5.74 -3.87
N GLU A 171 -8.00 -5.57 -3.77
CA GLU A 171 -7.11 -6.52 -3.10
C GLU A 171 -6.15 -5.77 -2.18
N TYR A 172 -5.77 -6.41 -1.07
CA TYR A 172 -4.66 -6.03 -0.21
C TYR A 172 -3.56 -7.07 -0.33
N ALA A 173 -2.44 -6.68 -0.94
CA ALA A 173 -1.24 -7.49 -1.04
C ALA A 173 -0.49 -7.44 0.31
N ALA A 174 -0.56 -8.52 1.09
CA ALA A 174 -0.16 -8.51 2.49
C ALA A 174 1.32 -8.21 2.71
N ASP A 175 2.19 -8.81 1.88
CA ASP A 175 3.64 -8.69 2.00
C ASP A 175 4.12 -7.27 1.68
N GLU A 176 3.47 -6.62 0.72
CA GLU A 176 3.80 -5.24 0.36
C GLU A 176 3.06 -4.18 1.20
N GLY A 177 2.00 -4.57 1.90
CA GLY A 177 1.13 -3.64 2.60
C GLY A 177 0.39 -2.67 1.67
N LEU A 178 0.06 -3.10 0.45
CA LEU A 178 -0.58 -2.28 -0.58
C LEU A 178 -2.04 -2.68 -0.78
N ALA A 179 -2.94 -1.70 -0.82
CA ALA A 179 -4.31 -1.88 -1.29
C ALA A 179 -4.44 -1.37 -2.72
N ILE A 180 -4.99 -2.19 -3.61
CA ILE A 180 -5.13 -1.91 -5.04
C ILE A 180 -6.58 -2.16 -5.42
N SER A 181 -7.22 -1.18 -6.07
CA SER A 181 -8.57 -1.33 -6.62
C SER A 181 -8.56 -1.03 -8.11
N ILE A 182 -9.25 -1.86 -8.88
CA ILE A 182 -9.47 -1.68 -10.32
C ILE A 182 -10.96 -1.80 -10.60
N GLN A 183 -11.47 -0.90 -11.43
CA GLN A 183 -12.84 -0.93 -11.93
C GLN A 183 -12.83 -0.83 -13.45
N ALA A 184 -13.67 -1.63 -14.09
CA ALA A 184 -13.94 -1.55 -15.51
C ALA A 184 -15.44 -1.36 -15.75
N ASN A 185 -15.78 -0.45 -16.67
CA ASN A 185 -17.15 -0.18 -17.07
C ASN A 185 -17.62 -1.12 -18.20
N THR A 186 -17.14 -2.36 -18.18
CA THR A 186 -17.63 -3.45 -19.03
C THR A 186 -17.48 -4.78 -18.32
N ASP A 187 -18.46 -5.65 -18.48
CA ASP A 187 -18.42 -7.05 -18.01
C ASP A 187 -17.97 -8.03 -19.11
N GLU A 188 -17.63 -7.52 -20.30
CA GLU A 188 -17.13 -8.32 -21.41
C GLU A 188 -15.60 -8.38 -21.42
N GLY A 189 -15.05 -9.59 -21.26
CA GLY A 189 -13.63 -9.87 -21.50
C GLY A 189 -12.64 -9.28 -20.47
N PHE A 190 -13.13 -8.68 -19.39
CA PHE A 190 -12.30 -8.02 -18.38
C PHE A 190 -12.14 -8.81 -17.07
N THR A 191 -13.16 -9.59 -16.67
CA THR A 191 -13.18 -10.32 -15.38
C THR A 191 -11.96 -11.24 -15.21
N SER A 192 -11.55 -11.96 -16.26
CA SER A 192 -10.39 -12.85 -16.21
C SER A 192 -9.03 -12.15 -16.24
N LYS A 193 -8.99 -10.84 -16.51
CA LYS A 193 -7.75 -10.05 -16.64
C LYS A 193 -7.45 -9.17 -15.44
N LEU A 194 -8.46 -8.85 -14.62
CA LEU A 194 -8.36 -7.93 -13.49
C LEU A 194 -7.19 -8.26 -12.57
N HIS A 195 -7.07 -9.54 -12.20
CA HIS A 195 -5.99 -9.97 -11.33
C HIS A 195 -4.60 -9.74 -11.94
N GLY A 196 -4.44 -9.98 -13.26
CA GLY A 196 -3.19 -9.69 -13.97
C GLY A 196 -2.80 -8.21 -13.88
N TYR A 197 -3.77 -7.31 -14.09
CA TYR A 197 -3.53 -5.87 -13.94
C TYR A 197 -3.18 -5.46 -12.51
N ILE A 198 -3.74 -6.12 -11.50
CA ILE A 198 -3.37 -5.88 -10.09
C ILE A 198 -1.89 -6.22 -9.86
N LEU A 199 -1.41 -7.34 -10.41
CA LEU A 199 0.01 -7.74 -10.28
C LEU A 199 0.95 -6.78 -11.01
N GLU A 200 0.55 -6.30 -12.20
CA GLU A 200 1.30 -5.29 -12.95
C GLU A 200 1.38 -3.96 -12.18
N LEU A 201 0.23 -3.45 -11.70
CA LEU A 201 0.19 -2.23 -10.89
C LEU A 201 1.00 -2.37 -9.61
N LYS A 202 0.94 -3.53 -8.94
CA LYS A 202 1.76 -3.81 -7.76
C LYS A 202 3.23 -3.67 -8.06
N THR A 203 3.70 -4.26 -9.17
CA THR A 203 5.10 -4.18 -9.60
C THR A 203 5.52 -2.74 -9.86
N ILE A 204 4.72 -2.00 -10.64
CA ILE A 204 4.98 -0.59 -10.97
C ILE A 204 5.07 0.27 -9.69
N VAL A 205 4.14 0.07 -8.75
CA VAL A 205 4.12 0.82 -7.48
C VAL A 205 5.35 0.48 -6.64
N LYS A 206 5.74 -0.80 -6.54
CA LYS A 206 6.94 -1.20 -5.79
C LYS A 206 8.21 -0.59 -6.37
N GLU A 207 8.38 -0.65 -7.69
CA GLU A 207 9.52 -0.05 -8.39
C GLU A 207 9.57 1.47 -8.19
N HIS A 208 8.41 2.13 -8.26
CA HIS A 208 8.32 3.56 -8.02
C HIS A 208 8.68 3.93 -6.58
N LEU A 209 8.17 3.20 -5.59
CA LEU A 209 8.51 3.41 -4.18
C LEU A 209 10.01 3.18 -3.94
N ASP A 210 10.59 2.11 -4.46
CA ASP A 210 12.04 1.87 -4.35
C ASP A 210 12.87 3.01 -4.97
N ALA A 211 12.45 3.51 -6.14
CA ALA A 211 13.11 4.67 -6.77
C ALA A 211 13.04 5.93 -5.92
N LEU A 212 11.90 6.20 -5.25
CA LEU A 212 11.75 7.33 -4.32
C LEU A 212 12.66 7.17 -3.09
N GLU A 213 12.71 5.98 -2.49
CA GLU A 213 13.58 5.71 -1.34
C GLU A 213 15.07 5.89 -1.72
N ARG A 214 15.48 5.37 -2.88
CA ARG A 214 16.85 5.56 -3.41
C ARG A 214 17.17 7.03 -3.66
N ALA A 215 16.24 7.79 -4.23
CA ALA A 215 16.41 9.22 -4.45
C ALA A 215 16.55 10.00 -3.14
N ALA A 216 15.76 9.66 -2.11
CA ALA A 216 15.85 10.27 -0.78
C ALA A 216 17.20 9.96 -0.09
N ILE A 217 17.73 8.75 -0.25
CA ILE A 217 19.07 8.38 0.24
C ILE A 217 20.14 9.20 -0.48
N LEU A 218 20.11 9.27 -1.82
CA LEU A 218 21.07 10.05 -2.61
C LEU A 218 21.03 11.54 -2.28
N ASP A 219 19.84 12.11 -2.05
CA ASP A 219 19.67 13.49 -1.59
C ASP A 219 20.36 13.73 -0.23
N ASN A 220 20.40 12.74 0.65
CA ASN A 220 21.15 12.83 1.90
C ASN A 220 22.67 13.01 1.64
N PHE A 221 23.25 12.27 0.70
CA PHE A 221 24.65 12.43 0.30
C PHE A 221 24.91 13.77 -0.39
N HIS A 222 24.02 14.23 -1.28
CA HIS A 222 24.14 15.56 -1.90
C HIS A 222 24.08 16.69 -0.87
N ARG A 223 23.22 16.57 0.14
CA ARG A 223 23.16 17.52 1.25
C ARG A 223 24.45 17.50 2.07
N GLN A 224 24.98 16.32 2.41
CA GLN A 224 26.28 16.20 3.07
C GLN A 224 27.38 16.90 2.27
N GLU A 225 27.46 16.64 0.96
CA GLU A 225 28.44 17.25 0.07
C GLU A 225 28.36 18.79 0.11
N ALA A 226 27.15 19.34 0.00
CA ALA A 226 26.92 20.78 0.06
C ALA A 226 27.29 21.38 1.43
N CYS A 227 26.91 20.74 2.54
CA CYS A 227 27.26 21.18 3.89
C CYS A 227 28.78 21.17 4.09
N TRP A 228 29.45 20.08 3.68
CA TRP A 228 30.90 19.94 3.75
C TRP A 228 31.60 21.05 2.99
N ASN A 229 31.17 21.31 1.74
CA ASN A 229 31.78 22.30 0.85
C ASN A 229 31.58 23.74 1.33
N GLN A 230 30.66 23.97 2.27
CA GLN A 230 30.44 25.24 2.97
C GLN A 230 31.18 25.34 4.30
N GLY A 231 31.85 24.27 4.75
CA GLY A 231 32.49 24.21 6.05
C GLY A 231 31.54 24.03 7.24
N ASP A 232 30.30 23.58 6.98
CA ASP A 232 29.24 23.47 8.00
C ASP A 232 29.10 22.01 8.47
N ILE A 233 29.80 21.69 9.56
CA ILE A 233 29.79 20.35 10.17
C ILE A 233 28.45 20.04 10.83
N ASP A 234 27.77 21.03 11.41
CA ASP A 234 26.46 20.82 12.03
C ASP A 234 25.41 20.44 10.98
N CYS A 235 25.45 21.07 9.80
CA CYS A 235 24.67 20.69 8.63
C CYS A 235 25.04 19.28 8.14
N TYR A 236 26.34 18.98 8.01
CA TYR A 236 26.84 17.68 7.55
C TYR A 236 26.34 16.52 8.44
N MET A 237 26.36 16.73 9.76
CA MET A 237 25.96 15.73 10.74
C MET A 237 24.46 15.43 10.74
N LYS A 238 23.60 16.23 10.10
CA LYS A 238 22.15 15.93 9.98
C LYS A 238 21.85 14.66 9.18
N ALA A 239 22.82 14.16 8.43
CA ALA A 239 22.72 12.89 7.73
C ALA A 239 22.76 11.67 8.67
N TYR A 240 23.38 11.82 9.84
CA TYR A 240 23.49 10.76 10.84
C TYR A 240 22.29 10.77 11.79
N HIS A 241 21.89 9.59 12.26
CA HIS A 241 20.79 9.49 13.23
C HIS A 241 21.27 10.01 14.61
N PRO A 242 20.56 10.95 15.26
CA PRO A 242 20.95 11.52 16.55
C PRO A 242 20.74 10.52 17.71
N SER A 243 21.64 9.54 17.81
CA SER A 243 21.59 8.46 18.80
C SER A 243 22.98 8.02 19.22
N ASP A 244 23.09 7.45 20.42
CA ASP A 244 24.32 6.83 20.93
C ASP A 244 24.64 5.49 20.24
N SER A 245 23.68 4.93 19.50
CA SER A 245 23.81 3.61 18.85
C SER A 245 24.49 3.65 17.48
N ILE A 246 24.70 4.83 16.90
CA ILE A 246 25.36 4.95 15.59
C ILE A 246 26.87 4.79 15.73
N ARG A 247 27.56 4.53 14.62
CA ARG A 247 29.02 4.38 14.62
C ARG A 247 29.68 4.85 13.34
N THR A 248 30.93 5.29 13.46
CA THR A 248 31.88 5.38 12.35
C THR A 248 33.02 4.38 12.55
N VAL A 249 33.54 3.82 11.46
CA VAL A 249 34.67 2.90 11.44
C VAL A 249 35.74 3.48 10.53
N SER A 250 36.93 3.64 11.08
CA SER A 250 38.08 4.21 10.39
C SER A 250 39.33 3.40 10.69
N ARG A 251 40.46 3.78 10.09
CA ARG A 251 41.78 3.21 10.45
C ARG A 251 42.16 3.42 11.91
N GLN A 252 41.63 4.44 12.58
CA GLN A 252 41.88 4.68 14.01
C GLN A 252 40.99 3.84 14.94
N GLY A 253 40.01 3.12 14.40
CA GLY A 253 39.07 2.30 15.17
C GLY A 253 37.61 2.71 14.96
N VAL A 254 36.77 2.30 15.91
CA VAL A 254 35.32 2.54 15.89
C VAL A 254 34.96 3.64 16.88
N THR A 255 34.21 4.64 16.43
CA THR A 255 33.63 5.69 17.27
C THR A 255 32.13 5.47 17.36
N PHE A 256 31.57 5.52 18.57
CA PHE A 256 30.14 5.34 18.81
C PHE A 256 29.49 6.65 19.27
N GLY A 257 28.26 6.86 18.82
CA GLY A 257 27.39 7.93 19.27
C GLY A 257 27.57 9.24 18.51
N TYR A 258 26.43 9.92 18.30
CA TYR A 258 26.33 11.12 17.48
C TYR A 258 27.29 12.24 17.91
N GLU A 259 27.29 12.60 19.19
CA GLU A 259 28.14 13.69 19.70
C GLU A 259 29.63 13.38 19.60
N ALA A 260 30.03 12.13 19.85
CA ALA A 260 31.43 11.73 19.74
C ALA A 260 31.92 11.77 18.27
N ILE A 261 31.08 11.31 17.34
CA ILE A 261 31.36 11.40 15.90
C ILE A 261 31.47 12.86 15.46
N ARG A 262 30.51 13.70 15.87
CA ARG A 262 30.52 15.14 15.56
C ARG A 262 31.80 15.83 16.05
N GLN A 263 32.17 15.62 17.32
CA GLN A 263 33.40 16.18 17.90
C GLN A 263 34.65 15.69 17.15
N GLN A 264 34.66 14.43 16.72
CA GLN A 264 35.76 13.89 15.91
C GLN A 264 35.85 14.58 14.54
N TYR A 265 34.73 14.88 13.88
CA TYR A 265 34.75 15.66 12.63
C TYR A 265 35.26 17.09 12.88
N GLU A 266 34.73 17.79 13.89
CA GLU A 266 35.15 19.15 14.24
C GLU A 266 36.65 19.24 14.56
N ALA A 267 37.19 18.26 15.28
CA ALA A 267 38.61 18.22 15.63
C ALA A 267 39.52 17.91 14.43
N ASN A 268 39.09 17.04 13.51
CA ASN A 268 39.91 16.59 12.39
C ASN A 268 39.84 17.50 11.16
N TRP A 269 38.72 18.21 11.00
CA TRP A 269 38.36 18.94 9.78
C TRP A 269 37.91 20.37 10.08
N PRO A 270 38.80 21.24 10.61
CA PRO A 270 38.48 22.66 10.68
C PRO A 270 38.26 23.23 9.26
N PRO A 271 37.48 24.32 9.08
CA PRO A 271 37.03 24.79 7.76
C PRO A 271 38.16 24.96 6.73
N GLU A 272 39.33 25.45 7.14
CA GLU A 272 40.51 25.61 6.30
C GLU A 272 41.10 24.29 5.75
N ARG A 273 40.76 23.16 6.37
CA ARG A 273 41.21 21.81 6.01
C ARG A 273 40.14 20.97 5.34
N MET A 274 38.93 21.48 5.08
CA MET A 274 37.84 20.64 4.54
C MET A 274 37.97 20.38 3.03
N GLY A 275 38.54 21.30 2.24
CA GLY A 275 38.64 21.12 0.79
C GLY A 275 37.25 21.11 0.11
N GLN A 276 37.13 20.44 -1.03
CA GLN A 276 35.88 20.23 -1.76
C GLN A 276 35.62 18.73 -1.93
N LEU A 277 34.55 18.25 -1.31
CA LEU A 277 34.06 16.90 -1.36
C LEU A 277 33.16 16.69 -2.57
N HIS A 278 33.27 15.51 -3.18
CA HIS A 278 32.33 14.99 -4.16
C HIS A 278 32.15 13.47 -3.99
N PHE A 279 30.90 13.02 -3.94
CA PHE A 279 30.57 11.59 -3.95
C PHE A 279 30.24 11.09 -5.36
N ASP A 280 30.84 9.97 -5.76
CA ASP A 280 30.51 9.29 -7.01
C ASP A 280 30.46 7.76 -6.86
N GLN A 281 30.10 7.06 -7.94
CA GLN A 281 30.02 5.59 -7.99
C GLN A 281 29.14 5.01 -6.88
N MET A 282 28.00 5.67 -6.63
CA MET A 282 27.03 5.30 -5.60
C MET A 282 26.27 4.03 -5.99
N LEU A 283 26.50 2.95 -5.24
CA LEU A 283 25.77 1.70 -5.32
C LEU A 283 24.87 1.56 -4.09
N LEU A 284 23.56 1.47 -4.33
CA LEU A 284 22.54 1.31 -3.28
C LEU A 284 21.89 -0.06 -3.42
N GLU A 285 21.96 -0.86 -2.36
CA GLU A 285 21.37 -2.18 -2.25
C GLU A 285 20.39 -2.23 -1.07
N ARG A 286 19.14 -2.58 -1.34
CA ARG A 286 18.11 -2.73 -0.30
C ARG A 286 18.37 -4.01 0.49
N ILE A 287 18.42 -3.90 1.82
CA ILE A 287 18.57 -5.05 2.73
C ILE A 287 17.21 -5.46 3.30
N SER A 288 16.38 -4.47 3.69
CA SER A 288 15.05 -4.66 4.25
C SER A 288 14.15 -3.46 3.91
N ASP A 289 12.91 -3.44 4.37
CA ASP A 289 11.98 -2.31 4.18
C ASP A 289 12.46 -1.00 4.84
N ASP A 290 13.39 -1.09 5.77
CA ASP A 290 13.90 0.01 6.56
C ASP A 290 15.42 0.12 6.55
N ALA A 291 16.11 -0.59 5.64
CA ALA A 291 17.58 -0.55 5.54
C ALA A 291 18.12 -0.66 4.11
N TYR A 292 19.16 0.13 3.82
CA TYR A 292 19.99 0.02 2.62
C TYR A 292 21.47 -0.08 2.99
N SER A 293 22.21 -0.91 2.26
CA SER A 293 23.66 -0.81 2.15
C SER A 293 24.00 0.17 1.03
N VAL A 294 24.86 1.12 1.32
CA VAL A 294 25.38 2.06 0.33
C VAL A 294 26.88 1.90 0.25
N ILE A 295 27.41 1.67 -0.94
CA ILE A 295 28.84 1.73 -1.22
C ILE A 295 29.05 2.90 -2.17
N GLY A 296 30.04 3.73 -1.89
CA GLY A 296 30.36 4.88 -2.73
C GLY A 296 31.82 5.23 -2.67
N ARG A 297 32.21 6.18 -3.52
CA ARG A 297 33.56 6.73 -3.56
C ARG A 297 33.51 8.21 -3.20
N PHE A 298 34.35 8.62 -2.27
CA PHE A 298 34.56 10.03 -1.98
C PHE A 298 35.78 10.54 -2.76
N ASN A 299 35.70 11.80 -3.18
CA ASN A 299 36.81 12.56 -3.75
C ASN A 299 36.90 13.88 -3.00
N LEU A 300 38.06 14.17 -2.44
CA LEU A 300 38.30 15.34 -1.61
C LEU A 300 39.46 16.15 -2.19
N GLN A 301 39.10 17.21 -2.91
CA GLN A 301 40.06 18.10 -3.57
C GLN A 301 40.51 19.20 -2.61
N PHE A 302 41.82 19.33 -2.45
CA PHE A 302 42.41 20.43 -1.67
C PHE A 302 43.02 21.45 -2.63
N PRO A 303 42.94 22.77 -2.34
CA PRO A 303 43.56 23.78 -3.19
C PRO A 303 45.07 23.60 -3.40
N GLU A 304 45.75 23.04 -2.39
CA GLU A 304 47.21 22.88 -2.36
C GLU A 304 47.70 21.51 -2.89
N ARG A 305 46.79 20.60 -3.24
CA ARG A 305 47.13 19.26 -3.76
C ARG A 305 46.77 19.13 -5.22
N GLU A 306 47.69 18.58 -6.00
CA GLU A 306 47.47 18.32 -7.43
C GLU A 306 46.46 17.18 -7.65
N GLU A 307 46.52 16.14 -6.83
CA GLU A 307 45.55 15.03 -6.85
C GLU A 307 44.60 15.05 -5.65
N PRO A 308 43.30 14.73 -5.84
CA PRO A 308 42.34 14.63 -4.76
C PRO A 308 42.63 13.43 -3.85
N ALA A 309 42.35 13.57 -2.55
CA ALA A 309 42.27 12.41 -1.68
C ALA A 309 40.99 11.65 -2.00
N GLN A 310 41.10 10.36 -2.31
CA GLN A 310 39.97 9.55 -2.76
C GLN A 310 39.98 8.20 -2.06
N GLY A 311 38.79 7.64 -1.85
CA GLY A 311 38.64 6.36 -1.17
C GLY A 311 37.22 5.83 -1.28
N TRP A 312 37.07 4.55 -0.92
CA TRP A 312 35.77 3.88 -0.86
C TRP A 312 35.22 3.94 0.55
N PHE A 313 33.91 4.12 0.63
CA PHE A 313 33.17 4.07 1.87
C PHE A 313 31.98 3.10 1.75
N SER A 314 31.52 2.62 2.90
CA SER A 314 30.26 1.89 3.02
C SER A 314 29.43 2.44 4.16
N VAL A 315 28.14 2.63 3.91
CA VAL A 315 27.17 3.17 4.88
C VAL A 315 25.98 2.24 4.99
N LEU A 316 25.58 1.95 6.22
CA LEU A 316 24.27 1.40 6.52
C LEU A 316 23.29 2.56 6.74
N MET A 317 22.34 2.69 5.83
CA MET A 317 21.22 3.62 5.95
C MET A 317 20.05 2.93 6.65
N ARG A 318 19.38 3.62 7.56
CA ARG A 318 18.14 3.15 8.21
C ARG A 318 17.04 4.18 8.06
N ARG A 319 15.82 3.71 7.80
CA ARG A 319 14.62 4.56 7.82
C ARG A 319 14.09 4.63 9.24
N ILE A 320 14.12 5.81 9.83
CA ILE A 320 13.68 6.07 11.20
C ILE A 320 12.76 7.28 11.16
N ASP A 321 11.54 7.13 11.68
CA ASP A 321 10.51 8.17 11.71
C ASP A 321 10.25 8.83 10.33
N GLY A 322 10.32 8.02 9.27
CA GLY A 322 10.05 8.45 7.89
C GLY A 322 11.23 9.12 7.16
N ALA A 323 12.40 9.24 7.79
CA ALA A 323 13.61 9.78 7.17
C ALA A 323 14.75 8.76 7.15
N TRP A 324 15.64 8.89 6.16
CA TRP A 324 16.82 8.03 6.04
C TRP A 324 18.02 8.65 6.73
N TYR A 325 18.63 7.86 7.60
CA TYR A 325 19.82 8.26 8.35
C TYR A 325 20.96 7.26 8.20
N MET A 326 22.17 7.77 8.24
CA MET A 326 23.38 6.97 8.42
C MET A 326 23.44 6.48 9.86
N VAL A 327 23.57 5.16 10.05
CA VAL A 327 23.71 4.56 11.39
C VAL A 327 25.04 3.81 11.57
N SER A 328 25.68 3.45 10.48
CA SER A 328 27.04 2.90 10.47
C SER A 328 27.72 3.41 9.22
N ASP A 329 28.88 4.01 9.37
CA ASP A 329 29.70 4.52 8.26
C ASP A 329 31.10 3.95 8.40
N HIS A 330 31.66 3.43 7.32
CA HIS A 330 33.00 2.92 7.24
C HIS A 330 33.71 3.58 6.06
N SER A 331 34.84 4.23 6.33
CA SER A 331 35.64 4.91 5.31
C SER A 331 37.09 4.39 5.33
N SER A 332 37.60 4.02 4.15
CA SER A 332 38.85 3.25 3.96
C SER A 332 40.10 4.09 3.74
#